data_AF-A0A1I4C0E8-F1
#
_entry.id   AF-A0A1I4C0E8-F1
#
_cell.length_a   1.000
_cell.length_b   1.000
_cell.length_c   1.000
_cell.angle_alpha   90.00
_cell.angle_beta   90.00
_cell.angle_gamma   90.00
#
_symmetry.space_group_name_H-M   'P 1'
#
loop_
_entity.id
_entity.type
_entity.pdbx_description
1 polymer ?
#
loop_
_entity_poly.entity_id
_entity_poly.type
_entity_poly.pdbx_seq_one_letter_code
_entity_poly.pdbx_strand_id
1 'polypeptide(L)'
;MRLVLVACLLAIGVPLALAPAADAAAQAVMMQNYAFSPATLTVHVGDSVTWTNHDQAPHDVTTTSAPVAIKSPMLSTGQSFTYTFTTAGTYSYYCSIHPDMRAQVIVQPAAAAAPVVSPAPRTTAHPQAGASRAPAPSRAQASPQQGQAPVAQQPVPSTSDSAGPAAGQAPATGQAPATAQPVVAAGTAPATSTTVLDPMLLVAGVAAGVVVLCLLLLGSRRET
;
A
#
# COMPACT_ATOMS: atom_id res chain seq x y z
N MET A 1 56.65 -20.86 33.16
CA MET A 1 55.20 -21.13 33.27
C MET A 1 54.49 -19.89 33.80
N ARG A 2 54.01 -19.03 32.90
CA ARG A 2 53.18 -17.86 33.26
C ARG A 2 51.74 -18.21 32.92
N LEU A 3 50.93 -18.35 33.97
CA LEU A 3 49.51 -18.63 33.93
C LEU A 3 48.80 -17.37 33.39
N VAL A 4 48.32 -17.38 32.15
CA VAL A 4 47.54 -16.28 31.57
C VAL A 4 46.06 -16.55 31.83
N LEU A 5 45.46 -15.71 32.68
CA LEU A 5 44.03 -15.69 32.99
C LEU A 5 43.20 -15.52 31.70
N VAL A 6 42.30 -16.47 31.45
CA VAL A 6 41.26 -16.37 30.42
C VAL A 6 40.12 -15.51 30.98
N ALA A 7 40.14 -14.22 30.64
CA ALA A 7 39.02 -13.32 30.92
C ALA A 7 37.92 -13.54 29.85
N CYS A 8 36.93 -14.34 30.23
CA CYS A 8 35.70 -14.57 29.49
C CYS A 8 34.86 -13.28 29.50
N LEU A 9 35.02 -12.44 28.48
CA LEU A 9 34.12 -11.31 28.23
C LEU A 9 32.87 -11.86 27.55
N LEU A 10 31.82 -12.09 28.35
CA LEU A 10 30.46 -12.31 27.86
C LEU A 10 30.06 -11.13 26.98
N ALA A 11 30.08 -11.32 25.67
CA ALA A 11 29.37 -10.46 24.73
C ALA A 11 27.87 -10.67 24.99
N ILE A 12 27.27 -9.74 25.73
CA ILE A 12 25.82 -9.65 25.90
C ILE A 12 25.26 -9.40 24.51
N GLY A 13 24.75 -10.46 23.87
CA GLY A 13 23.99 -10.36 22.63
C GLY A 13 22.74 -9.54 22.89
N VAL A 14 22.78 -8.26 22.57
CA VAL A 14 21.58 -7.43 22.48
C VAL A 14 20.72 -8.08 21.40
N PRO A 15 19.53 -8.61 21.71
CA PRO A 15 18.65 -9.09 20.66
C PRO A 15 18.20 -7.85 19.92
N LEU A 16 18.69 -7.70 18.68
CA LEU A 16 18.12 -6.74 17.75
C LEU A 16 16.70 -7.24 17.48
N ALA A 17 15.74 -6.69 18.23
CA ALA A 17 14.34 -6.91 17.98
C ALA A 17 14.04 -6.32 16.60
N LEU A 18 14.01 -7.19 15.59
CA LEU A 18 13.51 -6.86 14.27
C LEU A 18 12.03 -6.57 14.46
N ALA A 19 11.67 -5.29 14.56
CA ALA A 19 10.27 -4.91 14.48
C ALA A 19 9.75 -5.46 13.14
N PRO A 20 8.63 -6.18 13.10
CA PRO A 20 8.02 -6.52 11.83
C PRO A 20 7.78 -5.20 11.10
N ALA A 21 8.34 -5.05 9.90
CA ALA A 21 7.86 -4.02 9.00
C ALA A 21 6.37 -4.27 8.88
N ALA A 22 5.55 -3.34 9.39
CA ALA A 22 4.13 -3.38 9.12
C ALA A 22 4.00 -3.46 7.61
N ASP A 23 3.46 -4.57 7.11
CA ASP A 23 3.15 -4.73 5.71
C ASP A 23 2.17 -3.61 5.39
N ALA A 24 2.69 -2.52 4.83
CA ALA A 24 1.88 -1.39 4.44
C ALA A 24 0.99 -1.93 3.33
N ALA A 25 -0.25 -2.27 3.68
CA ALA A 25 -1.23 -2.80 2.75
C ALA A 25 -1.19 -1.93 1.50
N ALA A 26 -0.71 -2.51 0.39
CA ALA A 26 -0.54 -1.78 -0.85
C ALA A 26 -1.92 -1.22 -1.24
N GLN A 27 -2.03 0.11 -1.27
CA GLN A 27 -3.26 0.79 -1.68
C GLN A 27 -3.37 0.62 -3.19
N ALA A 28 -4.03 -0.44 -3.65
CA ALA A 28 -4.03 -0.85 -5.04
C ALA A 28 -5.39 -0.62 -5.71
N VAL A 29 -5.36 -0.24 -6.99
CA VAL A 29 -6.53 -0.15 -7.86
C VAL A 29 -6.27 -0.97 -9.11
N MET A 30 -7.11 -1.96 -9.37
CA MET A 30 -7.07 -2.78 -10.57
C MET A 30 -7.88 -2.11 -11.68
N MET A 31 -7.34 -2.06 -12.90
CA MET A 31 -8.10 -1.72 -14.10
C MET A 31 -8.46 -3.03 -14.80
N GLN A 32 -9.72 -3.45 -14.66
CA GLN A 32 -10.20 -4.71 -15.22
C GLN A 32 -11.67 -4.55 -15.62
N ASN A 33 -12.08 -5.22 -16.70
CA ASN A 33 -13.43 -5.16 -17.22
C ASN A 33 -13.89 -3.72 -17.54
N TYR A 34 -12.98 -2.87 -18.04
CA TYR A 34 -13.24 -1.45 -18.30
C TYR A 34 -13.71 -0.67 -17.05
N ALA A 35 -13.26 -1.10 -15.87
CA ALA A 35 -13.59 -0.50 -14.59
C ALA A 35 -12.35 -0.33 -13.71
N PHE A 36 -12.34 0.69 -12.86
CA PHE A 36 -11.39 0.80 -11.75
C PHE A 36 -11.98 0.06 -10.53
N SER A 37 -11.19 -0.81 -9.90
CA SER A 37 -11.60 -1.59 -8.73
C SER A 37 -10.57 -1.47 -7.60
N PRO A 38 -10.95 -1.00 -6.40
CA PRO A 38 -12.29 -0.52 -6.05
C PRO A 38 -12.63 0.82 -6.73
N ALA A 39 -13.92 1.10 -6.92
CA ALA A 39 -14.39 2.37 -7.47
C ALA A 39 -14.21 3.55 -6.49
N THR A 40 -14.16 3.26 -5.18
CA THR A 40 -13.84 4.23 -4.13
C THR A 40 -12.76 3.64 -3.23
N LEU A 41 -11.65 4.34 -3.10
CA LEU A 41 -10.55 3.99 -2.19
C LEU A 41 -10.36 5.13 -1.18
N THR A 42 -10.13 4.81 0.09
CA THR A 42 -9.83 5.80 1.12
C THR A 42 -8.41 5.58 1.63
N VAL A 43 -7.61 6.64 1.64
CA VAL A 43 -6.21 6.66 2.08
C VAL A 43 -5.95 7.89 2.94
N HIS A 44 -4.76 8.03 3.51
CA HIS A 44 -4.33 9.22 4.26
C HIS A 44 -3.29 10.02 3.47
N VAL A 45 -3.13 11.30 3.82
CA VAL A 45 -2.00 12.10 3.33
C VAL A 45 -0.69 11.39 3.68
N GLY A 46 0.15 11.19 2.66
CA GLY A 46 1.41 10.45 2.72
C GLY A 46 1.33 9.06 2.06
N ASP A 47 0.12 8.51 1.90
CA ASP A 47 -0.06 7.21 1.26
C ASP A 47 0.15 7.28 -0.25
N SER A 48 0.57 6.15 -0.83
CA SER A 48 0.72 6.00 -2.28
C SER A 48 -0.27 4.96 -2.79
N VAL A 49 -0.96 5.28 -3.88
CA VAL A 49 -1.86 4.36 -4.58
C VAL A 49 -1.21 3.88 -5.87
N THR A 50 -1.31 2.59 -6.14
CA THR A 50 -0.84 1.98 -7.39
C THR A 50 -2.03 1.49 -8.21
N TRP A 51 -2.13 1.95 -9.44
CA TRP A 51 -3.04 1.41 -10.43
C TRP A 51 -2.33 0.40 -11.32
N THR A 52 -2.95 -0.73 -11.59
CA THR A 52 -2.40 -1.76 -12.48
C THR A 52 -3.42 -2.14 -13.54
N ASN A 53 -3.00 -2.14 -14.80
CA ASN A 53 -3.88 -2.55 -15.90
C ASN A 53 -3.88 -4.08 -16.09
N HIS A 54 -5.03 -4.70 -15.91
CA HIS A 54 -5.25 -6.13 -16.16
C HIS A 54 -6.06 -6.40 -17.45
N ASP A 55 -6.61 -5.37 -18.08
CA ASP A 55 -7.27 -5.48 -19.37
C ASP A 55 -6.27 -5.54 -20.52
N GLN A 56 -6.71 -6.11 -21.65
CA GLN A 56 -6.01 -6.01 -22.93
C GLN A 56 -6.07 -4.60 -23.51
N ALA A 57 -7.16 -3.88 -23.24
CA ALA A 57 -7.30 -2.48 -23.62
C ALA A 57 -6.35 -1.61 -22.80
N PRO A 58 -5.70 -0.61 -23.41
CA PRO A 58 -4.91 0.36 -22.68
C PRO A 58 -5.83 1.27 -21.85
N HIS A 59 -5.33 1.71 -20.69
CA HIS A 59 -6.07 2.61 -19.79
C HIS A 59 -5.14 3.65 -19.17
N ASP A 60 -5.71 4.75 -18.69
CA ASP A 60 -4.98 5.79 -17.96
C ASP A 60 -5.80 6.31 -16.78
N VAL A 61 -5.17 7.12 -15.93
CA VAL A 61 -5.79 7.81 -14.80
C VAL A 61 -5.73 9.30 -15.07
N THR A 62 -6.89 9.94 -15.22
CA THR A 62 -7.01 11.39 -15.41
C THR A 62 -8.01 11.97 -14.42
N THR A 63 -7.60 12.93 -13.59
CA THR A 63 -8.54 13.60 -12.67
C THR A 63 -9.57 14.44 -13.40
N THR A 64 -10.83 14.35 -12.99
CA THR A 64 -11.89 15.29 -13.38
C THR A 64 -12.03 16.43 -12.37
N SER A 65 -11.87 16.13 -11.08
CA SER A 65 -11.93 17.09 -9.98
C SER A 65 -11.02 16.60 -8.86
N ALA A 66 -10.10 17.46 -8.42
CA ALA A 66 -9.14 17.12 -7.38
C ALA A 66 -8.48 18.39 -6.79
N PRO A 67 -7.96 18.32 -5.55
CA PRO A 67 -7.07 19.35 -5.02
C PRO A 67 -5.79 19.54 -5.84
N VAL A 68 -5.27 18.44 -6.41
CA VAL A 68 -4.09 18.41 -7.28
C VAL A 68 -4.41 17.53 -8.49
N ALA A 69 -4.18 18.03 -9.70
CA ALA A 69 -4.44 17.27 -10.92
C ALA A 69 -3.46 16.09 -11.06
N ILE A 70 -3.98 14.93 -11.50
CA ILE A 70 -3.20 13.72 -11.77
C ILE A 70 -3.48 13.28 -13.21
N LYS A 71 -2.41 12.97 -13.95
CA LYS A 71 -2.46 12.34 -15.27
C LYS A 71 -1.37 11.29 -15.36
N SER A 72 -1.75 10.02 -15.50
CA SER A 72 -0.79 8.95 -15.79
C SER A 72 -0.43 8.91 -17.27
N PRO A 73 0.67 8.22 -17.64
CA PRO A 73 0.83 7.68 -18.99
C PRO A 73 -0.31 6.70 -19.33
N MET A 74 -0.41 6.35 -20.61
CA MET A 74 -1.25 5.23 -21.05
C MET A 74 -0.59 3.91 -20.62
N LEU A 75 -1.32 3.07 -19.90
CA LEU A 75 -0.86 1.81 -19.36
C LEU A 75 -1.34 0.67 -20.25
N SER A 76 -0.42 -0.06 -20.85
CA SER A 76 -0.70 -1.36 -21.48
C SER A 76 -0.95 -2.44 -20.43
N THR A 77 -1.42 -3.62 -20.84
CA THR A 77 -1.61 -4.78 -19.96
C THR A 77 -0.37 -5.07 -19.12
N GLY A 78 -0.57 -5.27 -17.82
CA GLY A 78 0.47 -5.54 -16.83
C GLY A 78 1.25 -4.31 -16.36
N GLN A 79 1.07 -3.14 -16.97
CA GLN A 79 1.74 -1.92 -16.53
C GLN A 79 1.05 -1.30 -15.33
N SER A 80 1.84 -0.58 -14.52
CA SER A 80 1.36 0.11 -13.33
C SER A 80 1.78 1.57 -13.29
N PHE A 81 0.98 2.37 -12.58
CA PHE A 81 1.26 3.76 -12.25
C PHE A 81 1.07 3.96 -10.75
N THR A 82 1.99 4.66 -10.09
CA THR A 82 1.90 4.96 -8.65
C THR A 82 1.91 6.45 -8.40
N TYR A 83 1.04 6.91 -7.51
CA TYR A 83 0.96 8.31 -7.09
C TYR A 83 0.87 8.44 -5.57
N THR A 84 1.69 9.31 -4.99
CA THR A 84 1.68 9.65 -3.55
C THR A 84 0.80 10.88 -3.31
N PHE A 85 -0.19 10.73 -2.43
CA PHE A 85 -1.14 11.80 -2.11
C PHE A 85 -0.61 12.67 -0.98
N THR A 86 -0.33 13.94 -1.26
CA THR A 86 0.21 14.90 -0.27
C THR A 86 -0.81 15.92 0.22
N THR A 87 -2.00 15.96 -0.39
CA THR A 87 -3.06 16.92 -0.07
C THR A 87 -4.35 16.17 0.23
N ALA A 88 -4.98 16.48 1.38
CA ALA A 88 -6.26 15.89 1.75
C ALA A 88 -7.38 16.41 0.82
N GLY A 89 -8.35 15.56 0.53
CA GLY A 89 -9.48 15.88 -0.34
C GLY A 89 -9.93 14.68 -1.17
N THR A 90 -10.94 14.90 -2.02
CA THR A 90 -11.44 13.88 -2.94
C THR A 90 -10.83 14.09 -4.33
N TYR A 91 -10.29 13.02 -4.89
CA TYR A 91 -9.72 12.96 -6.22
C TYR A 91 -10.62 12.08 -7.08
N SER A 92 -11.55 12.69 -7.81
CA SER A 92 -12.38 12.01 -8.79
C SER A 92 -11.63 11.92 -10.12
N TYR A 93 -11.65 10.75 -10.75
CA TYR A 93 -10.89 10.48 -11.97
C TYR A 93 -11.61 9.52 -12.91
N TYR A 94 -11.12 9.47 -14.13
CA TYR A 94 -11.64 8.64 -15.22
C TYR A 94 -10.52 8.19 -16.16
N CYS A 95 -10.82 7.23 -17.03
CA CYS A 95 -9.97 6.91 -18.18
C CYS A 95 -10.32 7.79 -19.38
N SER A 96 -9.33 8.45 -19.97
CA SER A 96 -9.52 9.41 -21.05
C SER A 96 -10.03 8.80 -22.37
N ILE A 97 -9.79 7.51 -22.60
CA ILE A 97 -10.27 6.78 -23.78
C ILE A 97 -11.51 5.91 -23.50
N HIS A 98 -11.91 5.77 -22.23
CA HIS A 98 -13.13 5.08 -21.80
C HIS A 98 -13.88 5.95 -20.77
N PRO A 99 -14.63 6.99 -21.19
CA PRO A 99 -15.14 8.01 -20.27
C PRO A 99 -16.12 7.56 -19.19
N ASP A 100 -16.72 6.38 -19.35
CA ASP A 100 -17.61 5.73 -18.38
C ASP A 100 -16.83 5.02 -17.26
N MET A 101 -15.55 4.71 -17.49
CA MET A 101 -14.66 4.14 -16.50
C MET A 101 -14.24 5.23 -15.51
N ARG A 102 -14.86 5.24 -14.33
CA ARG A 102 -14.72 6.30 -13.31
C ARG A 102 -14.52 5.74 -11.92
N ALA A 103 -13.79 6.47 -11.09
CA ALA A 103 -13.57 6.15 -9.69
C ALA A 103 -13.10 7.39 -8.91
N GLN A 104 -12.89 7.22 -7.61
CA GLN A 104 -12.34 8.26 -6.75
C GLN A 104 -11.41 7.71 -5.67
N VAL A 105 -10.42 8.53 -5.29
CA VAL A 105 -9.63 8.36 -4.06
C VAL A 105 -10.03 9.45 -3.07
N ILE A 106 -10.41 9.07 -1.86
CA ILE A 106 -10.67 9.97 -0.75
C ILE A 106 -9.41 10.00 0.12
N VAL A 107 -8.74 11.13 0.16
CA VAL A 107 -7.53 11.34 0.97
C VAL A 107 -7.93 12.06 2.25
N GLN A 108 -7.88 11.32 3.36
CA GLN A 108 -8.05 11.86 4.70
C GLN A 108 -6.78 12.63 5.13
N PRO A 109 -6.88 13.54 6.10
CA PRO A 109 -5.69 14.10 6.75
C PRO A 109 -4.71 13.00 7.17
N ALA A 110 -3.43 13.34 7.27
CA ALA A 110 -2.42 12.40 7.73
C ALA A 110 -2.91 11.76 9.03
N ALA A 111 -2.90 10.43 9.10
CA ALA A 111 -3.20 9.72 10.34
C ALA A 111 -2.28 10.32 11.40
N ALA A 112 -2.87 10.87 12.47
CA ALA A 112 -2.07 11.38 13.58
C ALA A 112 -1.14 10.25 13.98
N ALA A 113 0.18 10.48 13.85
CA ALA A 113 1.17 9.50 14.26
C ALA A 113 0.77 9.05 15.65
N ALA A 114 0.46 7.76 15.82
CA ALA A 114 0.12 7.20 17.12
C ALA A 114 1.15 7.77 18.09
N PRO A 115 0.74 8.39 19.22
CA PRO A 115 1.68 9.06 20.10
C PRO A 115 2.79 8.07 20.39
N VAL A 116 3.98 8.37 19.89
CA VAL A 116 5.18 7.64 20.25
C VAL A 116 5.26 7.82 21.74
N VAL A 117 4.86 6.78 22.48
CA VAL A 117 5.05 6.71 23.92
C VAL A 117 6.57 6.70 24.06
N SER A 118 7.17 7.88 24.25
CA SER A 118 8.55 8.01 24.68
C SER A 118 8.71 7.05 25.85
N PRO A 119 9.58 6.04 25.78
CA PRO A 119 9.78 5.14 26.90
C PRO A 119 10.11 6.02 28.11
N ALA A 120 9.27 5.95 29.15
CA ALA A 120 9.55 6.62 30.40
C ALA A 120 10.99 6.28 30.82
N PRO A 121 11.81 7.24 31.29
CA PRO A 121 13.14 6.94 31.79
C PRO A 121 13.01 5.81 32.81
N ARG A 122 13.63 4.66 32.52
CA ARG A 122 13.64 3.54 33.44
C ARG A 122 14.48 3.96 34.64
N THR A 123 13.86 4.49 35.69
CA THR A 123 14.50 4.60 36.99
C THR A 123 14.71 3.16 37.45
N THR A 124 15.97 2.71 37.51
CA THR A 124 16.32 1.41 38.09
C THR A 124 16.00 1.43 39.57
N ALA A 125 14.77 1.09 39.94
CA ALA A 125 14.40 0.77 41.31
C ALA A 125 14.90 -0.64 41.63
N HIS A 126 15.70 -0.71 42.69
CA HIS A 126 16.24 -1.92 43.31
C HIS A 126 15.10 -2.75 43.90
N PRO A 127 14.95 -4.06 43.61
CA PRO A 127 13.91 -4.86 44.24
C PRO A 127 14.29 -5.20 45.69
N GLN A 128 13.50 -4.71 46.66
CA GLN A 128 13.44 -5.33 47.99
C GLN A 128 12.36 -6.41 47.98
N ALA A 129 12.76 -7.62 48.39
CA ALA A 129 11.89 -8.75 48.63
C ALA A 129 10.99 -8.49 49.85
N GLY A 130 9.70 -8.84 49.74
CA GLY A 130 8.74 -8.83 50.84
C GLY A 130 7.54 -9.71 50.51
N ALA A 131 7.24 -10.66 51.39
CA ALA A 131 6.49 -11.89 51.12
C ALA A 131 4.95 -11.78 51.17
N SER A 132 4.33 -12.59 50.31
CA SER A 132 3.16 -13.46 50.49
C SER A 132 2.17 -13.23 51.65
N ARG A 133 0.88 -13.04 51.32
CA ARG A 133 -0.25 -13.79 51.90
C ARG A 133 -1.55 -13.64 51.10
N ALA A 134 -2.13 -14.76 50.68
CA ALA A 134 -3.57 -14.98 50.44
C ALA A 134 -4.06 -15.97 51.54
N PRO A 135 -5.36 -16.12 51.90
CA PRO A 135 -6.39 -16.57 50.95
C PRO A 135 -7.89 -16.21 51.20
N ALA A 136 -8.69 -16.43 50.14
CA ALA A 136 -10.07 -16.97 50.07
C ALA A 136 -11.30 -16.13 50.54
N PRO A 137 -12.55 -16.61 50.34
CA PRO A 137 -13.36 -16.35 49.14
C PRO A 137 -14.75 -15.74 49.46
N SER A 138 -15.51 -15.27 48.47
CA SER A 138 -16.96 -15.09 48.63
C SER A 138 -17.75 -15.42 47.37
N ARG A 139 -19.00 -15.79 47.63
CA ARG A 139 -19.86 -16.73 46.93
C ARG A 139 -20.81 -16.02 45.96
N ALA A 140 -21.15 -16.78 44.92
CA ALA A 140 -22.20 -16.61 43.92
C ALA A 140 -23.49 -15.88 44.33
N GLN A 141 -24.08 -15.19 43.35
CA GLN A 141 -25.54 -15.20 43.18
C GLN A 141 -25.93 -15.11 41.69
N ALA A 142 -26.76 -16.04 41.27
CA ALA A 142 -27.38 -16.15 39.96
C ALA A 142 -28.79 -15.55 39.98
N SER A 143 -29.29 -15.05 38.83
CA SER A 143 -30.62 -15.39 38.27
C SER A 143 -31.01 -14.55 37.03
N PRO A 144 -32.03 -14.99 36.24
CA PRO A 144 -32.19 -14.70 34.81
C PRO A 144 -33.45 -13.88 34.44
N GLN A 145 -33.53 -13.37 33.20
CA GLN A 145 -34.75 -12.96 32.48
C GLN A 145 -34.39 -12.93 30.96
N GLN A 146 -34.81 -13.85 30.08
CA GLN A 146 -36.14 -14.16 29.52
C GLN A 146 -36.94 -12.97 28.93
N GLY A 147 -37.21 -13.09 27.63
CA GLY A 147 -38.19 -12.33 26.84
C GLY A 147 -37.52 -11.43 25.79
N GLN A 148 -37.79 -11.45 24.48
CA GLN A 148 -38.84 -12.04 23.65
C GLN A 148 -38.31 -12.13 22.19
N ALA A 149 -38.78 -13.11 21.43
CA ALA A 149 -38.84 -13.10 19.96
C ALA A 149 -40.32 -13.33 19.57
N PRO A 150 -40.74 -13.26 18.30
CA PRO A 150 -40.36 -12.43 17.15
C PRO A 150 -41.57 -11.61 16.64
N VAL A 151 -41.37 -10.50 15.90
CA VAL A 151 -42.48 -9.83 15.19
C VAL A 151 -42.12 -9.53 13.73
N ALA A 152 -42.85 -10.26 12.88
CA ALA A 152 -43.43 -9.88 11.60
C ALA A 152 -42.60 -9.10 10.55
N GLN A 153 -42.34 -9.84 9.47
CA GLN A 153 -42.33 -9.37 8.09
C GLN A 153 -43.50 -8.39 7.84
N GLN A 154 -43.27 -7.32 7.08
CA GLN A 154 -44.05 -7.06 5.86
C GLN A 154 -43.28 -6.16 4.86
N PRO A 155 -43.54 -6.33 3.55
CA PRO A 155 -42.80 -5.71 2.45
C PRO A 155 -43.41 -4.36 2.07
N VAL A 156 -42.58 -3.39 1.67
CA VAL A 156 -43.06 -2.17 1.00
C VAL A 156 -43.12 -2.39 -0.52
N PRO A 157 -44.23 -1.99 -1.19
CA PRO A 157 -44.49 -2.28 -2.59
C PRO A 157 -43.72 -1.38 -3.55
N SER A 158 -43.32 -1.97 -4.67
CA SER A 158 -42.84 -1.30 -5.87
C SER A 158 -43.96 -0.48 -6.52
N THR A 159 -43.72 0.80 -6.77
CA THR A 159 -44.55 1.60 -7.67
C THR A 159 -44.01 1.51 -9.09
N SER A 160 -44.74 0.78 -9.93
CA SER A 160 -44.71 0.92 -11.38
C SER A 160 -45.79 1.94 -11.77
N ASP A 161 -45.40 3.00 -12.48
CA ASP A 161 -46.22 3.74 -13.44
C ASP A 161 -45.25 4.28 -14.49
N SER A 162 -45.23 3.81 -15.74
CA SER A 162 -46.24 3.87 -16.81
C SER A 162 -46.23 5.18 -17.60
N ALA A 163 -45.79 5.06 -18.86
CA ALA A 163 -46.03 5.88 -20.07
C ALA A 163 -44.69 6.22 -20.76
N GLY A 164 -44.41 5.87 -22.01
CA GLY A 164 -45.26 5.65 -23.18
C GLY A 164 -44.55 6.30 -24.40
N PRO A 165 -44.83 5.90 -25.65
CA PRO A 165 -43.78 5.61 -26.64
C PRO A 165 -43.69 6.60 -27.83
N ALA A 166 -42.88 6.19 -28.82
CA ALA A 166 -42.82 6.60 -30.24
C ALA A 166 -41.71 7.63 -30.57
N ALA A 167 -40.62 7.21 -31.22
CA ALA A 167 -40.46 6.93 -32.67
C ALA A 167 -39.95 8.15 -33.44
N GLY A 168 -38.75 8.04 -34.01
CA GLY A 168 -38.19 8.99 -34.95
C GLY A 168 -36.94 8.38 -35.60
N GLN A 169 -37.05 8.13 -36.90
CA GLN A 169 -36.11 7.36 -37.73
C GLN A 169 -34.71 7.97 -37.91
N ALA A 170 -33.73 7.10 -38.17
CA ALA A 170 -32.45 7.38 -38.85
C ALA A 170 -32.67 7.57 -40.38
N PRO A 171 -31.66 7.60 -41.27
CA PRO A 171 -30.21 7.92 -41.16
C PRO A 171 -29.78 8.98 -42.22
N ALA A 172 -28.53 9.49 -42.18
CA ALA A 172 -27.72 9.80 -43.39
C ALA A 172 -26.34 10.41 -43.06
N THR A 173 -25.30 9.65 -43.45
CA THR A 173 -24.09 10.07 -44.19
C THR A 173 -23.35 11.36 -43.79
N GLY A 174 -22.13 11.17 -43.29
CA GLY A 174 -21.10 12.20 -43.21
C GLY A 174 -19.71 11.57 -43.07
N GLN A 175 -19.17 11.10 -44.19
CA GLN A 175 -17.85 10.48 -44.30
C GLN A 175 -16.84 11.53 -44.81
N ALA A 176 -15.61 11.43 -44.29
CA ALA A 176 -14.32 11.93 -44.82
C ALA A 176 -13.79 13.30 -44.33
N PRO A 177 -12.45 13.55 -44.39
CA PRO A 177 -11.32 12.61 -44.52
C PRO A 177 -10.31 12.71 -43.37
N ALA A 178 -9.52 11.64 -43.24
CA ALA A 178 -8.28 11.61 -42.49
C ALA A 178 -7.27 12.58 -43.11
N THR A 179 -6.77 13.53 -42.33
CA THR A 179 -5.55 14.26 -42.64
C THR A 179 -4.35 13.42 -42.19
N ALA A 180 -3.67 12.82 -43.17
CA ALA A 180 -2.36 12.23 -42.99
C ALA A 180 -1.38 13.27 -42.44
N GLN A 181 -0.71 12.95 -41.33
CA GLN A 181 0.45 13.70 -40.86
C GLN A 181 1.75 13.09 -41.42
N PRO A 182 2.80 13.89 -41.62
CA PRO A 182 3.98 13.49 -42.38
C PRO A 182 4.85 12.50 -41.60
N VAL A 183 5.29 11.46 -42.30
CA VAL A 183 6.36 10.57 -41.87
C VAL A 183 7.69 11.34 -41.83
N VAL A 184 8.09 11.79 -40.65
CA VAL A 184 9.48 12.21 -40.40
C VAL A 184 10.28 11.00 -39.93
N ALA A 185 11.20 10.56 -40.80
CA ALA A 185 12.19 9.55 -40.49
C ALA A 185 13.11 10.07 -39.38
N ALA A 186 12.96 9.53 -38.16
CA ALA A 186 13.94 9.69 -37.09
C ALA A 186 14.96 8.57 -37.21
N GLY A 187 16.23 8.96 -37.38
CA GLY A 187 17.35 8.06 -37.55
C GLY A 187 17.57 7.10 -36.38
N THR A 188 18.09 5.94 -36.73
CA THR A 188 18.64 4.92 -35.84
C THR A 188 19.76 5.52 -34.98
N ALA A 189 19.47 5.82 -33.73
CA ALA A 189 20.48 5.96 -32.69
C ALA A 189 20.65 4.59 -31.98
N PRO A 190 21.88 4.12 -31.71
CA PRO A 190 22.08 2.86 -30.99
C PRO A 190 21.57 3.00 -29.55
N ALA A 191 20.75 2.04 -29.13
CA ALA A 191 20.35 1.88 -27.75
C ALA A 191 21.59 1.62 -26.89
N THR A 192 22.02 2.61 -26.11
CA THR A 192 22.90 2.37 -24.98
C THR A 192 22.08 1.69 -23.89
N SER A 193 22.24 0.36 -23.81
CA SER A 193 21.77 -0.44 -22.69
C SER A 193 22.34 0.12 -21.38
N THR A 194 21.55 0.95 -20.70
CA THR A 194 21.85 1.35 -19.34
C THR A 194 21.39 0.20 -18.47
N THR A 195 22.32 -0.70 -18.13
CA THR A 195 22.08 -1.77 -17.17
C THR A 195 21.68 -1.13 -15.84
N VAL A 196 20.38 -1.08 -15.57
CA VAL A 196 19.86 -0.73 -14.26
C VAL A 196 20.32 -1.83 -13.32
N LEU A 197 21.27 -1.51 -12.46
CA LEU A 197 21.83 -2.43 -11.47
C LEU A 197 20.68 -2.93 -10.60
N ASP A 198 20.39 -4.22 -10.72
CA ASP A 198 19.34 -4.88 -9.95
C ASP A 198 19.60 -4.65 -8.44
N PRO A 199 18.67 -4.02 -7.71
CA PRO A 199 18.88 -3.63 -6.33
C PRO A 199 19.10 -4.84 -5.40
N MET A 200 18.69 -6.05 -5.80
CA MET A 200 19.00 -7.27 -5.05
C MET A 200 20.45 -7.72 -5.27
N LEU A 201 21.04 -7.48 -6.44
CA LEU A 201 22.42 -7.84 -6.74
C LEU A 201 23.43 -6.94 -6.00
N LEU A 202 23.08 -5.66 -5.82
CA LEU A 202 23.90 -4.71 -5.05
C LEU A 202 23.99 -5.11 -3.56
N VAL A 203 22.88 -5.52 -2.96
CA VAL A 203 22.84 -5.94 -1.54
C VAL A 203 23.60 -7.24 -1.31
N ALA A 204 23.49 -8.21 -2.23
CA ALA A 204 24.23 -9.46 -2.17
C ALA A 204 25.76 -9.23 -2.26
N GLY A 205 26.21 -8.32 -3.14
CA GLY A 205 27.62 -7.99 -3.31
C GLY A 205 28.26 -7.35 -2.07
N VAL A 206 27.55 -6.44 -1.39
CA VAL A 206 28.03 -5.79 -0.16
C VAL A 206 28.18 -6.80 0.99
N ALA A 207 27.22 -7.73 1.14
CA ALA A 207 27.27 -8.75 2.18
C ALA A 207 28.49 -9.68 2.03
N ALA A 208 28.79 -10.13 0.80
CA ALA A 208 29.96 -10.96 0.53
C ALA A 208 31.28 -10.21 0.81
N GLY A 209 31.37 -8.94 0.43
CA GLY A 209 32.56 -8.11 0.67
C GLY A 209 32.88 -7.91 2.15
N VAL A 210 31.86 -7.68 2.98
CA VAL A 210 32.04 -7.51 4.44
C VAL A 210 32.50 -8.82 5.09
N VAL A 211 31.96 -9.97 4.68
CA VAL A 211 32.39 -11.27 5.21
C VAL A 211 33.84 -11.57 4.87
N VAL A 212 34.27 -11.32 3.63
CA VAL A 212 35.67 -11.51 3.21
C VAL A 212 36.59 -10.58 3.99
N LEU A 213 36.23 -9.30 4.15
CA LEU A 213 37.02 -8.35 4.93
C LEU A 213 37.13 -8.76 6.41
N CYS A 214 36.05 -9.23 7.03
CA CYS A 214 36.08 -9.73 8.39
C CYS A 214 36.97 -10.97 8.54
N LEU A 215 36.95 -11.91 7.59
CA LEU A 215 37.81 -13.09 7.62
C LEU A 215 39.30 -12.72 7.46
N LEU A 216 39.62 -11.75 6.60
CA LEU A 216 40.99 -11.25 6.44
C LEU A 216 41.49 -10.53 7.70
N LEU A 217 40.65 -9.72 8.34
CA LEU A 217 40.98 -9.03 9.60
C LEU A 217 41.09 -9.99 10.80
N LEU A 218 40.40 -11.14 10.76
CA LEU A 218 40.53 -12.21 11.74
C LEU A 218 41.76 -13.10 11.49
N GLY A 219 42.18 -13.24 10.23
CA GLY A 219 43.39 -13.96 9.83
C GLY A 219 44.67 -13.18 10.17
N SER A 220 44.70 -11.88 9.88
CA SER A 220 45.88 -11.02 10.11
C SER A 220 46.23 -10.82 11.59
N ARG A 221 45.29 -11.09 12.51
CA ARG A 221 45.52 -11.03 13.97
C ARG A 221 46.16 -12.30 14.54
N ARG A 222 46.35 -13.35 13.72
CA ARG A 222 46.93 -14.63 14.16
C ARG A 222 48.45 -14.72 13.96
N GLU A 223 49.06 -13.68 13.40
CA GLU A 223 50.50 -13.65 13.07
C GLU A 223 51.32 -12.71 13.97
N THR A 224 50.79 -12.32 15.14
CA THR A 224 51.51 -11.57 16.19
C THR A 224 51.37 -12.27 17.53
#